data_AF-A0A285M547-F1
#
_entry.id   AF-A0A285M547-F1
#
_cell.length_a   1.000
_cell.length_b   1.000
_cell.length_c   1.000
_cell.angle_alpha   90.00
_cell.angle_beta   90.00
_cell.angle_gamma   90.00
#
_symmetry.space_group_name_H-M   'P 1'
#
loop_
_entity.id
_entity.type
_entity.pdbx_description
1 polymer ?
#
loop_
_entity_poly.entity_id
_entity_poly.type
_entity_poly.pdbx_seq_one_letter_code
_entity_poly.pdbx_strand_id
1 'polypeptide(L)'
;MAKQRNMGETQRRSDNLVLVGYFLSRCSDFSDGKKSKPPPDLNVATWNDAYDLFFIQLSEGRPSQPFRHSLKGTRDIFDSLFENGRKGWSEGQKRGQELSLRDTRIHERWASRSDDELFDAVKAFIVKPEKVRKPDWTRDELLIVLDYHLKHRDFDPRPNSPEITELVERVAKVGDVLGISKQDTPLRSAEAIAMKLRNFSAHDQQYTANGRKGLQNGSALEAELWNCFSERVDEVSRLATRIVEASSSLVASEAIADDVEFEASEGRVLTRLHLSRERKRSLVERKKKSVLKRTGQLVCEICGFDFEKTYGERGKGFIECHHTYPVSSLSGKSKTKLSDLALVCSNCHRMIHVQRPWWSVGELKAVLQSSRNVSR
;
A
#
# COMPACT_ATOMS: atom_id res chain seq x y z
N MET A 1 -3.57 -34.41 51.61
CA MET A 1 -2.73 -33.29 51.14
C MET A 1 -3.10 -32.98 49.70
N ALA A 2 -3.91 -31.95 49.48
CA ALA A 2 -4.38 -31.56 48.16
C ALA A 2 -3.25 -30.86 47.40
N LYS A 3 -2.99 -31.33 46.17
CA LYS A 3 -2.02 -30.76 45.23
C LYS A 3 -2.41 -29.31 44.95
N GLN A 4 -1.73 -28.36 45.59
CA GLN A 4 -1.70 -26.97 45.15
C GLN A 4 -1.15 -26.96 43.72
N ARG A 5 -2.04 -26.79 42.74
CA ARG A 5 -1.63 -26.38 41.40
C ARG A 5 -1.11 -24.96 41.54
N ASN A 6 0.22 -24.84 41.54
CA ASN A 6 0.93 -23.58 41.39
C ASN A 6 0.68 -23.10 39.94
N MET A 7 -0.52 -22.55 39.71
CA MET A 7 -0.81 -21.79 38.50
C MET A 7 0.03 -20.53 38.59
N GLY A 8 1.00 -20.39 37.69
CA GLY A 8 1.91 -19.25 37.63
C GLY A 8 1.19 -17.91 37.74
N GLU A 9 1.15 -17.38 38.96
CA GLU A 9 0.70 -16.04 39.23
C GLU A 9 1.75 -15.07 38.68
N THR A 10 1.24 -14.04 38.01
CA THR A 10 1.83 -12.69 37.96
C THR A 10 3.17 -12.49 37.24
N GLN A 11 3.15 -12.59 35.91
CA GLN A 11 4.10 -11.82 35.10
C GLN A 11 3.49 -11.14 33.85
N ARG A 12 2.16 -11.12 33.66
CA ARG A 12 1.55 -10.71 32.37
C ARG A 12 0.73 -9.40 32.34
N ARG A 13 0.36 -8.83 33.49
CA ARG A 13 -0.49 -7.61 33.54
C ARG A 13 -0.06 -6.75 34.72
N SER A 14 0.25 -5.47 34.52
CA SER A 14 0.49 -4.52 35.61
C SER A 14 -0.80 -4.01 36.24
N ASP A 15 -0.72 -3.39 37.43
CA ASP A 15 -1.85 -2.73 38.09
C ASP A 15 -2.47 -1.66 37.18
N ASN A 16 -1.63 -0.93 36.44
CA ASN A 16 -2.07 0.10 35.50
C ASN A 16 -2.85 -0.51 34.34
N LEU A 17 -2.40 -1.64 33.79
CA LEU A 17 -3.12 -2.33 32.72
C LEU A 17 -4.48 -2.88 33.23
N VAL A 18 -4.53 -3.37 34.46
CA VAL A 18 -5.78 -3.81 35.11
C VAL A 18 -6.74 -2.64 35.34
N LEU A 19 -6.22 -1.50 35.84
CA LEU A 19 -7.00 -0.28 36.03
C LEU A 19 -7.60 0.24 34.72
N VAL A 20 -6.82 0.28 33.64
CA VAL A 20 -7.33 0.69 32.32
C VAL A 20 -8.38 -0.32 31.83
N GLY A 21 -8.16 -1.62 32.01
CA GLY A 21 -9.18 -2.64 31.67
C GLY A 21 -10.49 -2.45 32.44
N TYR A 22 -10.41 -2.14 33.73
CA TYR A 22 -11.55 -1.82 34.59
C TYR A 22 -12.31 -0.58 34.09
N PHE A 23 -11.60 0.52 33.83
CA PHE A 23 -12.17 1.75 33.25
C PHE A 23 -12.88 1.48 31.92
N LEU A 24 -12.21 0.78 30.99
CA LEU A 24 -12.78 0.46 29.70
C LEU A 24 -14.04 -0.41 29.80
N SER A 25 -14.16 -1.22 30.85
CA SER A 25 -15.34 -2.04 31.08
C SER A 25 -16.49 -1.23 31.68
N ARG A 26 -16.21 -0.47 32.74
CA ARG A 26 -17.19 0.33 33.48
C ARG A 26 -17.77 1.48 32.64
N CYS A 27 -16.91 2.25 31.98
CA CYS A 27 -17.29 3.48 31.29
C CYS A 27 -17.60 3.25 29.80
N SER A 28 -17.82 2.00 29.37
CA SER A 28 -18.23 1.69 27.99
C SER A 28 -19.59 2.32 27.68
N ASP A 29 -19.72 2.97 26.53
CA ASP A 29 -21.00 3.52 26.07
C ASP A 29 -21.89 2.41 25.49
N PHE A 30 -23.05 2.22 26.09
CA PHE A 30 -24.09 1.31 25.62
C PHE A 30 -25.45 2.00 25.46
N SER A 31 -25.46 3.32 25.26
CA SER A 31 -26.67 4.14 25.11
C SER A 31 -27.60 3.68 23.98
N ASP A 32 -27.08 3.06 22.92
CA ASP A 32 -27.88 2.58 21.79
C ASP A 32 -28.52 1.20 22.00
N GLY A 33 -28.21 0.51 23.11
CA GLY A 33 -28.74 -0.81 23.46
C GLY A 33 -28.39 -1.94 22.47
N LYS A 34 -27.58 -1.65 21.44
CA LYS A 34 -27.28 -2.56 20.33
C LYS A 34 -25.82 -2.96 20.31
N LYS A 35 -24.90 -2.00 20.47
CA LYS A 35 -23.47 -2.25 20.35
C LYS A 35 -22.67 -1.39 21.32
N SER A 36 -21.97 -2.05 22.23
CA SER A 36 -21.10 -1.40 23.19
C SER A 36 -19.89 -0.72 22.50
N LYS A 37 -19.76 0.59 22.70
CA LYS A 37 -18.72 1.48 22.15
C LYS A 37 -17.68 1.84 23.22
N PRO A 38 -16.46 2.28 22.82
CA PRO A 38 -15.47 2.79 23.76
C PRO A 38 -16.00 3.92 24.63
N PRO A 39 -15.41 4.16 25.82
CA PRO A 39 -15.77 5.29 26.65
C PRO A 39 -15.77 6.62 25.87
N PRO A 40 -16.85 7.44 25.96
CA PRO A 40 -16.97 8.70 25.22
C PRO A 40 -15.81 9.66 25.49
N ASP A 41 -15.28 9.67 26.72
CA ASP A 41 -14.18 10.54 27.16
C ASP A 41 -12.87 10.30 26.40
N LEU A 42 -12.71 9.13 25.77
CA LEU A 42 -11.55 8.83 24.93
C LEU A 42 -11.64 9.47 23.54
N ASN A 43 -12.84 9.89 23.10
CA ASN A 43 -13.09 10.50 21.79
C ASN A 43 -12.54 9.66 20.62
N VAL A 44 -12.88 8.37 20.59
CA VAL A 44 -12.45 7.41 19.55
C VAL A 44 -13.62 6.60 19.02
N ALA A 45 -13.58 6.27 17.73
CA ALA A 45 -14.68 5.57 17.06
C ALA A 45 -14.65 4.05 17.27
N THR A 46 -13.47 3.46 17.53
CA THR A 46 -13.30 2.00 17.60
C THR A 46 -12.56 1.55 18.85
N TRP A 47 -12.79 0.29 19.24
CA TRP A 47 -12.08 -0.36 20.35
C TRP A 47 -10.58 -0.46 20.14
N ASN A 48 -10.14 -0.66 18.91
CA ASN A 48 -8.72 -0.71 18.60
C ASN A 48 -8.08 0.67 18.79
N ASP A 49 -8.73 1.74 18.32
CA ASP A 49 -8.26 3.11 18.59
C ASP A 49 -8.19 3.38 20.10
N ALA A 50 -9.20 2.93 20.88
CA ALA A 50 -9.21 3.07 22.33
C ALA A 50 -8.04 2.37 23.00
N TYR A 51 -7.72 1.14 22.58
CA TYR A 51 -6.56 0.42 23.10
C TYR A 51 -5.26 1.11 22.73
N ASP A 52 -5.14 1.61 21.50
CA ASP A 52 -3.91 2.22 21.00
C ASP A 52 -3.51 3.49 21.78
N LEU A 53 -4.47 4.20 22.36
CA LEU A 53 -4.20 5.34 23.25
C LEU A 53 -3.32 4.98 24.46
N PHE A 54 -3.37 3.73 24.92
CA PHE A 54 -2.61 3.26 26.08
C PHE A 54 -1.34 2.50 25.71
N PHE A 55 -1.10 2.28 24.41
CA PHE A 55 -0.03 1.39 23.94
C PHE A 55 1.35 1.89 24.35
N ILE A 56 1.65 3.17 24.12
CA ILE A 56 3.00 3.72 24.33
C ILE A 56 3.43 3.55 25.79
N GLN A 57 2.52 3.77 26.74
CA GLN A 57 2.82 3.71 28.18
C GLN A 57 2.71 2.29 28.76
N LEU A 58 1.77 1.47 28.28
CA LEU A 58 1.43 0.19 28.92
C LEU A 58 1.82 -1.04 28.09
N SER A 59 2.49 -0.86 26.95
CA SER A 59 2.95 -1.98 26.12
C SER A 59 3.87 -2.92 26.89
N GLU A 60 4.69 -2.42 27.81
CA GLU A 60 5.68 -3.20 28.55
C GLU A 60 6.57 -4.03 27.60
N GLY A 61 6.94 -3.43 26.45
CA GLY A 61 7.73 -4.08 25.41
C GLY A 61 6.95 -5.03 24.49
N ARG A 62 5.63 -5.17 24.66
CA ARG A 62 4.78 -5.97 23.76
C ARG A 62 4.56 -5.25 22.42
N PRO A 63 4.51 -6.00 21.30
CA PRO A 63 3.99 -5.48 20.04
C PRO A 63 2.50 -5.10 20.15
N SER A 64 2.03 -4.24 19.23
CA SER A 64 0.69 -3.62 19.28
C SER A 64 -0.47 -4.62 19.34
N GLN A 65 -0.46 -5.65 18.51
CA GLN A 65 -1.55 -6.64 18.47
C GLN A 65 -1.60 -7.53 19.73
N PRO A 66 -0.49 -8.12 20.23
CA PRO A 66 -0.45 -8.77 21.54
C PRO A 66 -0.88 -7.87 22.70
N PHE A 67 -0.53 -6.58 22.66
CA PHE A 67 -0.98 -5.61 23.66
C PHE A 67 -2.50 -5.43 23.62
N ARG A 68 -3.09 -5.20 22.43
CA ARG A 68 -4.55 -5.08 22.27
C ARG A 68 -5.27 -6.32 22.80
N HIS A 69 -4.76 -7.52 22.53
CA HIS A 69 -5.33 -8.76 23.07
C HIS A 69 -5.26 -8.81 24.61
N SER A 70 -4.15 -8.36 25.19
CA SER A 70 -3.96 -8.31 26.64
C SER A 70 -4.95 -7.35 27.31
N LEU A 71 -5.13 -6.15 26.74
CA LEU A 71 -6.02 -5.13 27.27
C LEU A 71 -7.49 -5.52 27.10
N LYS A 72 -7.85 -6.07 25.93
CA LYS A 72 -9.17 -6.66 25.68
C LYS A 72 -9.49 -7.75 26.70
N GLY A 73 -8.61 -8.73 26.87
CA GLY A 73 -8.84 -9.82 27.83
C GLY A 73 -8.92 -9.35 29.28
N THR A 74 -8.24 -8.25 29.62
CA THR A 74 -8.35 -7.63 30.94
C THR A 74 -9.69 -6.94 31.14
N ARG A 75 -10.16 -6.18 30.15
CA ARG A 75 -11.49 -5.57 30.18
C ARG A 75 -12.59 -6.62 30.30
N ASP A 76 -12.50 -7.71 29.52
CA ASP A 76 -13.50 -8.78 29.49
C ASP A 76 -13.70 -9.46 30.85
N ILE A 77 -12.73 -9.39 31.78
CA ILE A 77 -12.86 -9.91 33.16
C ILE A 77 -13.86 -9.10 33.98
N PHE A 78 -13.94 -7.80 33.73
CA PHE A 78 -14.82 -6.88 34.46
C PHE A 78 -16.18 -6.68 33.80
N ASP A 79 -16.37 -7.11 32.55
CA ASP A 79 -17.61 -6.88 31.79
C ASP A 79 -18.86 -7.45 32.47
N SER A 80 -18.73 -8.50 33.29
CA SER A 80 -19.85 -9.05 34.06
C SER A 80 -20.27 -8.19 35.25
N LEU A 81 -19.48 -7.19 35.64
CA LEU A 81 -19.74 -6.33 36.79
C LEU A 81 -20.56 -5.09 36.43
N PHE A 82 -20.74 -4.79 35.14
CA PHE A 82 -21.33 -3.53 34.67
C PHE A 82 -22.37 -3.78 33.57
N GLU A 83 -23.38 -2.92 33.51
CA GLU A 83 -24.39 -2.94 32.43
C GLU A 83 -23.87 -2.28 31.15
N ASN A 84 -22.79 -2.81 30.60
CA ASN A 84 -22.09 -2.22 29.46
C ASN A 84 -22.48 -2.86 28.11
N GLY A 85 -23.51 -3.69 28.08
CA GLY A 85 -23.99 -4.39 26.88
C GLY A 85 -23.05 -5.46 26.32
N ARG A 86 -21.95 -5.77 27.02
CA ARG A 86 -21.07 -6.89 26.69
C ARG A 86 -21.35 -8.07 27.60
N LYS A 87 -21.29 -9.25 26.99
CA LYS A 87 -21.05 -10.50 27.69
C LYS A 87 -19.61 -10.86 27.29
N GLY A 88 -18.71 -10.98 28.27
CA GLY A 88 -17.31 -11.35 28.02
C GLY A 88 -17.17 -12.69 27.28
N TRP A 89 -15.94 -13.15 27.06
CA TRP A 89 -15.55 -14.40 26.35
C TRP A 89 -16.05 -15.71 27.02
N SER A 90 -17.31 -15.79 27.42
CA SER A 90 -17.90 -16.94 28.08
C SER A 90 -19.33 -17.20 27.62
N GLU A 91 -19.51 -17.50 26.33
CA GLU A 91 -20.45 -18.58 26.01
C GLU A 91 -19.77 -19.89 26.42
N GLY A 92 -20.07 -20.36 27.66
CA GLY A 92 -19.77 -21.72 28.09
C GLY A 92 -18.61 -21.92 29.09
N GLN A 93 -17.68 -21.00 29.28
CA GLN A 93 -16.65 -21.12 30.33
C GLN A 93 -16.46 -19.83 31.11
N LYS A 94 -16.78 -19.87 32.42
CA LYS A 94 -16.56 -18.84 33.46
C LYS A 94 -17.72 -17.86 33.72
N ARG A 95 -18.95 -18.33 33.75
CA ARG A 95 -19.91 -17.78 34.74
C ARG A 95 -19.38 -18.18 36.13
N GLY A 96 -18.81 -17.23 36.87
CA GLY A 96 -18.46 -17.42 38.28
C GLY A 96 -16.99 -17.71 38.62
N GLN A 97 -16.01 -17.25 37.84
CA GLN A 97 -14.66 -17.13 38.41
C GLN A 97 -14.62 -15.87 39.27
N GLU A 98 -14.39 -16.06 40.58
CA GLU A 98 -14.03 -14.98 41.49
C GLU A 98 -12.88 -14.18 40.89
N LEU A 99 -12.98 -12.84 41.00
CA LEU A 99 -11.91 -11.95 40.61
C LEU A 99 -10.63 -12.38 41.33
N SER A 100 -9.48 -12.29 40.65
CA SER A 100 -8.20 -12.49 41.34
C SER A 100 -8.05 -11.45 42.46
N LEU A 101 -7.29 -11.75 43.52
CA LEU A 101 -7.05 -10.81 44.63
C LEU A 101 -6.64 -9.41 44.15
N ARG A 102 -5.89 -9.36 43.04
CA ARG A 102 -5.46 -8.12 42.38
C ARG A 102 -6.61 -7.38 41.72
N ASP A 103 -7.41 -8.09 40.91
CA ASP A 103 -8.55 -7.51 40.19
C ASP A 103 -9.63 -7.04 41.20
N THR A 104 -9.85 -7.80 42.29
CA THR A 104 -10.73 -7.43 43.42
C THR A 104 -10.28 -6.12 44.07
N ARG A 105 -8.98 -5.98 44.37
CA ARG A 105 -8.45 -4.74 44.98
C ARG A 105 -8.69 -3.51 44.12
N ILE A 106 -8.55 -3.64 42.80
CA ILE A 106 -8.85 -2.55 41.86
C ILE A 106 -10.35 -2.24 41.88
N HIS A 107 -11.20 -3.27 41.81
CA HIS A 107 -12.64 -3.08 41.87
C HIS A 107 -13.07 -2.39 43.18
N GLU A 108 -12.67 -2.88 44.35
CA GLU A 108 -13.02 -2.30 45.65
C GLU A 108 -12.54 -0.86 45.80
N ARG A 109 -11.35 -0.54 45.29
CA ARG A 109 -10.78 0.81 45.35
C ARG A 109 -11.59 1.83 44.54
N TRP A 110 -12.16 1.41 43.41
CA TRP A 110 -12.79 2.30 42.44
C TRP A 110 -14.31 2.19 42.39
N ALA A 111 -14.92 1.15 42.96
CA ALA A 111 -16.36 0.90 42.91
C ALA A 111 -17.20 2.07 43.46
N SER A 112 -16.72 2.74 44.52
CA SER A 112 -17.41 3.87 45.15
C SER A 112 -17.02 5.25 44.58
N ARG A 113 -16.01 5.30 43.71
CA ARG A 113 -15.54 6.56 43.09
C ARG A 113 -16.33 6.88 41.84
N SER A 114 -16.35 8.14 41.44
CA SER A 114 -17.00 8.59 40.22
C SER A 114 -16.26 8.15 38.96
N ASP A 115 -16.96 8.16 37.83
CA ASP A 115 -16.37 7.86 36.51
C ASP A 115 -15.34 8.94 36.10
N ASP A 116 -15.54 10.19 36.49
CA ASP A 116 -14.60 11.29 36.26
C ASP A 116 -13.27 11.07 36.99
N GLU A 117 -13.32 10.69 38.26
CA GLU A 117 -12.11 10.35 39.04
C GLU A 117 -11.37 9.14 38.45
N LEU A 118 -12.12 8.16 37.93
CA LEU A 118 -11.55 7.00 37.28
C LEU A 118 -10.91 7.37 35.94
N PHE A 119 -11.54 8.26 35.18
CA PHE A 119 -10.98 8.79 33.93
C PHE A 119 -9.69 9.57 34.18
N ASP A 120 -9.67 10.47 35.17
CA ASP A 120 -8.46 11.23 35.53
C ASP A 120 -7.29 10.32 35.91
N ALA A 121 -7.56 9.19 36.57
CA ALA A 121 -6.55 8.22 36.93
C ALA A 121 -5.95 7.49 35.71
N VAL A 122 -6.76 7.19 34.68
CA VAL A 122 -6.27 6.54 33.46
C VAL A 122 -5.71 7.52 32.43
N LYS A 123 -6.10 8.79 32.51
CA LYS A 123 -5.69 9.87 31.59
C LYS A 123 -4.18 10.05 31.54
N ALA A 124 -3.48 9.82 32.66
CA ALA A 124 -2.02 9.84 32.72
C ALA A 124 -1.34 8.81 31.79
N PHE A 125 -2.06 7.77 31.36
CA PHE A 125 -1.55 6.73 30.46
C PHE A 125 -1.94 6.94 28.99
N ILE A 126 -2.74 7.97 28.69
CA ILE A 126 -3.19 8.26 27.34
C ILE A 126 -2.09 9.01 26.58
N VAL A 127 -1.59 8.39 25.52
CA VAL A 127 -0.71 9.03 24.54
C VAL A 127 -1.33 8.81 23.17
N LYS A 128 -1.77 9.89 22.51
CA LYS A 128 -2.31 9.80 21.15
C LYS A 128 -1.19 9.36 20.21
N PRO A 129 -1.26 8.16 19.60
CA PRO A 129 -0.27 7.78 18.61
C PRO A 129 -0.40 8.70 17.40
N GLU A 130 0.72 9.16 16.85
CA GLU A 130 0.71 9.75 15.51
C GLU A 130 0.16 8.69 14.55
N LYS A 131 -1.02 8.94 13.97
CA LYS A 131 -1.56 8.08 12.92
C LYS A 131 -0.69 8.25 11.69
N VAL A 132 0.34 7.41 11.55
CA VAL A 132 1.08 7.29 10.30
C VAL A 132 0.10 6.76 9.26
N ARG A 133 -0.43 7.66 8.44
CA ARG A 133 -1.34 7.31 7.35
C ARG A 133 -0.55 6.42 6.40
N LYS A 134 -0.95 5.15 6.31
CA LYS A 134 -0.34 4.24 5.33
C LYS A 134 -0.64 4.79 3.93
N PRO A 135 0.35 4.84 3.05
CA PRO A 135 0.16 5.30 1.68
C PRO A 135 -0.80 4.38 0.93
N ASP A 136 -1.53 4.97 -0.02
CA ASP A 136 -2.54 4.29 -0.81
C ASP A 136 -1.91 3.18 -1.68
N TRP A 137 -2.72 2.19 -2.07
CA TRP A 137 -2.30 1.13 -2.99
C TRP A 137 -2.08 1.69 -4.38
N THR A 138 -0.93 1.37 -4.96
CA THR A 138 -0.60 1.78 -6.33
C THR A 138 -1.10 0.77 -7.35
N ARG A 139 -1.29 1.25 -8.59
CA ARG A 139 -1.62 0.42 -9.75
C ARG A 139 -0.64 -0.74 -9.93
N ASP A 140 0.66 -0.48 -9.75
CA ASP A 140 1.72 -1.49 -9.90
C ASP A 140 1.61 -2.62 -8.87
N GLU A 141 1.36 -2.29 -7.60
CA GLU A 141 1.13 -3.29 -6.54
C GLU A 141 -0.12 -4.13 -6.84
N LEU A 142 -1.21 -3.48 -7.24
CA LEU A 142 -2.48 -4.17 -7.50
C LEU A 142 -2.45 -5.02 -8.77
N LEU A 143 -1.68 -4.64 -9.80
CA LEU A 143 -1.48 -5.48 -10.99
C LEU A 143 -0.76 -6.80 -10.66
N ILE A 144 0.19 -6.79 -9.71
CA ILE A 144 0.84 -8.02 -9.24
C ILE A 144 -0.16 -8.91 -8.50
N VAL A 145 -1.02 -8.32 -7.66
CA VAL A 145 -2.07 -9.07 -6.93
C VAL A 145 -3.13 -9.61 -7.90
N LEU A 146 -3.54 -8.82 -8.89
CA LEU A 146 -4.50 -9.23 -9.91
C LEU A 146 -3.95 -10.37 -10.78
N ASP A 147 -2.67 -10.30 -11.19
CA ASP A 147 -1.99 -11.40 -11.91
C ASP A 147 -2.12 -12.73 -11.15
N TYR A 148 -1.80 -12.69 -9.85
CA TYR A 148 -1.87 -13.87 -9.01
C TYR A 148 -3.31 -14.42 -8.94
N HIS A 149 -4.29 -13.54 -8.72
CA HIS A 149 -5.70 -13.94 -8.66
C HIS A 149 -6.20 -14.55 -9.97
N LEU A 150 -5.93 -13.94 -11.12
CA LEU A 150 -6.40 -14.45 -12.42
C LEU A 150 -5.82 -15.83 -12.76
N LYS A 151 -4.61 -16.14 -12.27
CA LYS A 151 -3.98 -17.45 -12.40
C LYS A 151 -4.48 -18.48 -11.39
N HIS A 152 -5.03 -18.03 -10.26
CA HIS A 152 -5.45 -18.88 -9.14
C HIS A 152 -6.84 -18.47 -8.64
N ARG A 153 -7.84 -18.49 -9.51
CA ARG A 153 -9.19 -17.96 -9.20
C ARG A 153 -9.85 -18.64 -8.00
N ASP A 154 -9.57 -19.92 -7.77
CA ASP A 154 -10.13 -20.71 -6.67
C ASP A 154 -9.30 -20.67 -5.38
N PHE A 155 -8.19 -19.93 -5.35
CA PHE A 155 -7.31 -19.87 -4.19
C PHE A 155 -7.98 -19.21 -2.97
N ASP A 156 -7.82 -19.82 -1.79
CA ASP A 156 -8.25 -19.27 -0.51
C ASP A 156 -7.07 -18.52 0.14
N PRO A 157 -7.07 -17.17 0.15
CA PRO A 157 -5.93 -16.40 0.60
C PRO A 157 -5.85 -16.40 2.13
N ARG A 158 -5.02 -17.30 2.66
CA ARG A 158 -4.70 -17.42 4.09
C ARG A 158 -3.40 -16.64 4.38
N PRO A 159 -3.40 -15.64 5.30
CA PRO A 159 -2.23 -14.82 5.55
C PRO A 159 -0.93 -15.58 5.86
N ASN A 160 -1.03 -16.76 6.50
CA ASN A 160 0.13 -17.56 6.87
C ASN A 160 0.56 -18.56 5.77
N SER A 161 0.00 -18.48 4.56
CA SER A 161 0.35 -19.41 3.49
C SER A 161 1.66 -19.03 2.80
N PRO A 162 2.42 -20.01 2.28
CA PRO A 162 3.63 -19.75 1.50
C PRO A 162 3.38 -18.82 0.30
N GLU A 163 2.24 -18.97 -0.36
CA GLU A 163 1.88 -18.19 -1.54
C GLU A 163 1.62 -16.72 -1.21
N ILE A 164 0.98 -16.42 -0.07
CA ILE A 164 0.81 -15.04 0.39
C ILE A 164 2.16 -14.43 0.77
N THR A 165 3.05 -15.23 1.36
CA THR A 165 4.41 -14.78 1.73
C THR A 165 5.20 -14.39 0.48
N GLU A 166 5.18 -15.23 -0.56
CA GLU A 166 5.80 -14.93 -1.86
C GLU A 166 5.19 -13.65 -2.48
N LEU A 167 3.88 -13.49 -2.40
CA LEU A 167 3.20 -12.32 -2.96
C LEU A 167 3.56 -11.04 -2.20
N VAL A 168 3.71 -11.10 -0.87
CA VAL A 168 4.23 -9.99 -0.05
C VAL A 168 5.63 -9.58 -0.52
N GLU A 169 6.54 -10.54 -0.72
CA GLU A 169 7.90 -10.26 -1.20
C GLU A 169 7.92 -9.62 -2.60
N ARG A 170 7.07 -10.12 -3.52
CA ARG A 170 6.93 -9.55 -4.87
C ARG A 170 6.42 -8.12 -4.84
N VAL A 171 5.43 -7.83 -4.01
CA VAL A 171 4.85 -6.48 -3.86
C VAL A 171 5.81 -5.53 -3.13
N ALA A 172 6.57 -6.02 -2.14
CA ALA A 172 7.56 -5.22 -1.43
C ALA A 172 8.60 -4.59 -2.36
N LYS A 173 9.06 -5.33 -3.39
CA LYS A 173 9.98 -4.81 -4.42
C LYS A 173 9.49 -3.53 -5.08
N VAL A 174 8.17 -3.37 -5.25
CA VAL A 174 7.57 -2.15 -5.82
C VAL A 174 7.64 -1.00 -4.80
N GLY A 175 7.29 -1.29 -3.54
CA GLY A 175 7.32 -0.31 -2.45
C GLY A 175 8.71 0.27 -2.19
N ASP A 176 9.75 -0.56 -2.30
CA ASP A 176 11.15 -0.15 -2.12
C ASP A 176 11.58 0.86 -3.20
N VAL A 177 11.24 0.61 -4.46
CA VAL A 177 11.59 1.47 -5.61
C VAL A 177 10.85 2.80 -5.58
N LEU A 178 9.64 2.81 -5.03
CA LEU A 178 8.85 4.02 -4.91
C LEU A 178 9.25 4.87 -3.70
N GLY A 179 10.19 4.41 -2.86
CA GLY A 179 10.60 5.11 -1.64
C GLY A 179 9.51 5.17 -0.57
N ILE A 180 8.51 4.30 -0.68
CA ILE A 180 7.33 4.27 0.20
C ILE A 180 7.58 3.35 1.41
N SER A 181 8.51 2.41 1.27
CA SER A 181 8.93 1.48 2.31
C SER A 181 10.06 2.06 3.16
N LYS A 182 9.94 2.02 4.50
CA LYS A 182 11.07 2.27 5.42
C LYS A 182 11.83 0.95 5.62
N GLN A 183 13.16 1.03 5.66
CA GLN A 183 14.14 -0.02 5.35
C GLN A 183 14.02 -1.42 6.01
N ASP A 184 13.11 -1.70 6.94
CA ASP A 184 13.09 -2.99 7.65
C ASP A 184 11.69 -3.62 7.81
N THR A 185 10.65 -3.13 7.14
CA THR A 185 9.33 -3.79 7.21
C THR A 185 8.53 -3.63 5.93
N PRO A 186 7.98 -4.72 5.35
CA PRO A 186 7.11 -4.62 4.18
C PRO A 186 5.96 -3.66 4.43
N LEU A 187 5.78 -2.70 3.52
CA LEU A 187 4.69 -1.73 3.58
C LEU A 187 3.30 -2.40 3.69
N ARG A 188 3.13 -3.53 2.99
CA ARG A 188 1.91 -4.33 2.95
C ARG A 188 2.12 -5.61 3.76
N SER A 189 1.22 -5.88 4.71
CA SER A 189 1.23 -7.12 5.46
C SER A 189 0.55 -8.26 4.70
N ALA A 190 0.76 -9.50 5.14
CA ALA A 190 0.10 -10.68 4.58
C ALA A 190 -1.44 -10.57 4.64
N GLU A 191 -2.00 -10.01 5.71
CA GLU A 191 -3.43 -9.75 5.83
C GLU A 191 -3.92 -8.74 4.80
N ALA A 192 -3.11 -7.71 4.52
CA ALA A 192 -3.45 -6.70 3.55
C ALA A 192 -3.49 -7.30 2.14
N ILE A 193 -2.50 -8.13 1.78
CA ILE A 193 -2.45 -8.85 0.50
C ILE A 193 -3.64 -9.82 0.37
N ALA A 194 -3.91 -10.62 1.40
CA ALA A 194 -5.04 -11.54 1.42
C ALA A 194 -6.38 -10.82 1.26
N MET A 195 -6.54 -9.66 1.89
CA MET A 195 -7.72 -8.80 1.73
C MET A 195 -7.88 -8.33 0.28
N LYS A 196 -6.79 -7.92 -0.39
CA LYS A 196 -6.83 -7.49 -1.80
C LYS A 196 -7.21 -8.61 -2.76
N LEU A 197 -6.71 -9.82 -2.55
CA LEU A 197 -7.13 -10.99 -3.31
C LEU A 197 -8.65 -11.25 -3.15
N ARG A 198 -9.18 -11.16 -1.93
CA ARG A 198 -10.62 -11.32 -1.67
C ARG A 198 -11.48 -10.20 -2.26
N ASN A 199 -10.94 -8.98 -2.39
CA ASN A 199 -11.61 -7.90 -3.10
C ASN A 199 -11.73 -8.23 -4.60
N PHE A 200 -10.65 -8.69 -5.25
CA PHE A 200 -10.73 -9.14 -6.65
C PHE A 200 -11.68 -10.33 -6.84
N SER A 201 -11.66 -11.30 -5.93
CA SER A 201 -12.63 -12.41 -5.93
C SER A 201 -14.09 -11.94 -5.87
N ALA A 202 -14.39 -10.76 -5.34
CA ALA A 202 -15.73 -10.21 -5.32
C ALA A 202 -16.23 -9.78 -6.72
N HIS A 203 -15.31 -9.41 -7.60
CA HIS A 203 -15.59 -9.03 -8.99
C HIS A 203 -15.60 -10.23 -9.94
N ASP A 204 -15.03 -11.37 -9.53
CA ASP A 204 -14.96 -12.58 -10.34
C ASP A 204 -16.28 -13.36 -10.36
N GLN A 205 -16.93 -13.35 -11.53
CA GLN A 205 -18.16 -14.12 -11.76
C GLN A 205 -17.92 -15.64 -11.67
N GLN A 206 -16.74 -16.14 -12.06
CA GLN A 206 -16.42 -17.56 -11.95
C GLN A 206 -16.29 -17.99 -10.48
N TYR A 207 -15.77 -17.10 -9.64
CA TYR A 207 -15.66 -17.32 -8.20
C TYR A 207 -17.02 -17.25 -7.50
N THR A 208 -17.82 -16.24 -7.83
CA THR A 208 -19.12 -15.99 -7.19
C THR A 208 -20.22 -16.95 -7.65
N ALA A 209 -20.12 -17.50 -8.86
CA ALA A 209 -21.02 -18.54 -9.37
C ALA A 209 -21.01 -19.81 -8.49
N ASN A 210 -19.91 -20.09 -7.79
CA ASN A 210 -19.78 -21.21 -6.86
C ASN A 210 -20.42 -20.96 -5.48
N GLY A 211 -21.28 -19.94 -5.35
CA GLY A 211 -21.95 -19.56 -4.09
C GLY A 211 -21.05 -18.84 -3.09
N ARG A 212 -19.81 -18.52 -3.48
CA ARG A 212 -18.84 -17.77 -2.65
C ARG A 212 -19.11 -16.27 -2.76
N LYS A 213 -18.97 -15.52 -1.67
CA LYS A 213 -19.08 -14.05 -1.67
C LYS A 213 -17.72 -13.45 -1.34
N GLY A 214 -17.20 -12.59 -2.22
CA GLY A 214 -16.03 -11.75 -1.94
C GLY A 214 -16.37 -10.55 -1.04
N LEU A 215 -15.38 -9.74 -0.72
CA LEU A 215 -15.54 -8.51 0.07
C LEU A 215 -16.11 -7.38 -0.80
N GLN A 216 -17.23 -6.78 -0.38
CA GLN A 216 -17.96 -5.79 -1.20
C GLN A 216 -17.43 -4.35 -1.13
N ASN A 217 -16.36 -4.09 -0.38
CA ASN A 217 -15.77 -2.77 -0.19
C ASN A 217 -14.37 -2.67 -0.83
N GLY A 218 -14.28 -2.99 -2.12
CA GLY A 218 -13.08 -2.77 -2.91
C GLY A 218 -12.80 -1.28 -3.16
N SER A 219 -11.55 -0.93 -3.49
CA SER A 219 -11.20 0.43 -3.91
C SER A 219 -11.63 0.68 -5.36
N ALA A 220 -11.83 1.95 -5.74
CA ALA A 220 -12.16 2.31 -7.12
C ALA A 220 -11.09 1.82 -8.13
N LEU A 221 -9.82 1.83 -7.73
CA LEU A 221 -8.71 1.34 -8.55
C LEU A 221 -8.76 -0.19 -8.77
N GLU A 222 -9.22 -0.96 -7.78
CA GLU A 222 -9.42 -2.42 -7.96
C GLU A 222 -10.51 -2.70 -9.00
N ALA A 223 -11.63 -1.96 -8.92
CA ALA A 223 -12.72 -2.08 -9.88
C ALA A 223 -12.29 -1.66 -11.30
N GLU A 224 -11.53 -0.56 -11.43
CA GLU A 224 -10.95 -0.12 -12.70
C GLU A 224 -10.06 -1.20 -13.31
N LEU A 225 -9.10 -1.71 -12.53
CA LEU A 225 -8.18 -2.74 -12.99
C LEU A 225 -8.91 -4.03 -13.39
N TRP A 226 -9.92 -4.43 -12.62
CA TRP A 226 -10.75 -5.57 -12.97
C TRP A 226 -11.44 -5.39 -14.33
N ASN A 227 -12.11 -4.25 -14.52
CA ASN A 227 -12.84 -3.96 -15.76
C ASN A 227 -11.90 -3.87 -16.97
N CYS A 228 -10.68 -3.35 -16.79
CA CYS A 228 -9.73 -3.24 -17.89
C CYS A 228 -9.05 -4.56 -18.27
N PHE A 229 -8.89 -5.49 -17.32
CA PHE A 229 -7.92 -6.58 -17.47
C PHE A 229 -8.43 -8.00 -17.13
N SER A 230 -9.63 -8.17 -16.58
CA SER A 230 -10.14 -9.48 -16.16
C SER A 230 -10.14 -10.56 -17.27
N GLU A 231 -10.27 -10.14 -18.52
CA GLU A 231 -10.24 -11.01 -19.71
C GLU A 231 -8.87 -11.03 -20.43
N ARG A 232 -7.89 -10.25 -19.96
CA ARG A 232 -6.57 -10.06 -20.61
C ARG A 232 -5.44 -10.68 -19.78
N VAL A 233 -5.62 -11.93 -19.37
CA VAL A 233 -4.73 -12.64 -18.43
C VAL A 233 -3.25 -12.60 -18.87
N ASP A 234 -2.97 -12.85 -20.15
CA ASP A 234 -1.60 -12.83 -20.69
C ASP A 234 -0.95 -11.44 -20.63
N GLU A 235 -1.75 -10.39 -20.72
CA GLU A 235 -1.26 -9.03 -20.62
C GLU A 235 -0.94 -8.64 -19.18
N VAL A 236 -1.84 -8.96 -18.25
CA VAL A 236 -1.59 -8.74 -16.82
C VAL A 236 -0.34 -9.48 -16.37
N SER A 237 -0.19 -10.74 -16.79
CA SER A 237 0.98 -11.56 -16.50
C SER A 237 2.27 -10.92 -17.03
N ARG A 238 2.26 -10.44 -18.28
CA ARG A 238 3.41 -9.70 -18.84
C ARG A 238 3.69 -8.41 -18.06
N LEU A 239 2.68 -7.63 -17.71
CA LEU A 239 2.85 -6.38 -16.96
C LEU A 239 3.42 -6.64 -15.56
N ALA A 240 2.85 -7.59 -14.82
CA ALA A 240 3.26 -7.93 -13.46
C ALA A 240 4.70 -8.44 -13.41
N THR A 241 5.09 -9.36 -14.31
CA THR A 241 6.48 -9.83 -14.42
C THR A 241 7.43 -8.66 -14.64
N ARG A 242 7.07 -7.75 -15.54
CA ARG A 242 7.90 -6.61 -15.88
C ARG A 242 8.02 -5.57 -14.78
N ILE A 243 6.95 -5.32 -14.05
CA ILE A 243 6.97 -4.44 -12.88
C ILE A 243 7.98 -4.97 -11.86
N VAL A 244 7.94 -6.28 -11.58
CA VAL A 244 8.88 -6.92 -10.64
C VAL A 244 10.33 -6.85 -11.16
N GLU A 245 10.58 -7.19 -12.42
CA GLU A 245 11.91 -7.11 -13.05
C GLU A 245 12.47 -5.67 -13.06
N ALA A 246 11.64 -4.71 -13.47
CA ALA A 246 11.99 -3.30 -13.47
C ALA A 246 12.30 -2.80 -12.06
N SER A 247 11.52 -3.24 -11.07
CA SER A 247 11.73 -2.88 -9.68
C SER A 247 13.09 -3.35 -9.19
N SER A 248 13.43 -4.62 -9.38
CA SER A 248 14.74 -5.15 -9.02
C SER A 248 15.90 -4.46 -9.76
N SER A 249 15.71 -4.12 -11.04
CA SER A 249 16.73 -3.39 -11.81
C SER A 249 16.93 -1.96 -11.32
N LEU A 250 15.88 -1.26 -10.90
CA LEU A 250 15.95 0.12 -10.45
C LEU A 250 16.63 0.23 -9.09
N VAL A 251 16.29 -0.67 -8.15
CA VAL A 251 16.97 -0.79 -6.84
C VAL A 251 18.48 -0.97 -7.03
N ALA A 252 18.89 -1.88 -7.92
CA ALA A 252 20.30 -2.14 -8.19
C ALA A 252 21.07 -0.96 -8.82
N SER A 253 20.37 0.04 -9.36
CA SER A 253 20.99 1.16 -10.07
C SER A 253 21.18 2.43 -9.23
N GLU A 254 20.78 2.43 -7.95
CA GLU A 254 20.77 3.61 -7.05
C GLU A 254 20.19 4.88 -7.71
N ALA A 255 19.32 4.71 -8.71
CA ALA A 255 18.73 5.82 -9.45
C ALA A 255 17.73 6.52 -8.53
N ILE A 256 18.21 7.59 -7.89
CA ILE A 256 17.50 8.45 -6.95
C ILE A 256 16.14 8.87 -7.53
N ALA A 257 15.16 8.89 -6.63
CA ALA A 257 13.80 9.35 -6.85
C ALA A 257 13.77 10.79 -7.41
N ASP A 258 13.57 10.92 -8.72
CA ASP A 258 12.68 11.97 -9.17
C ASP A 258 11.29 11.61 -8.64
N ASP A 259 10.67 12.56 -7.96
CA ASP A 259 9.31 12.46 -7.45
C ASP A 259 8.34 12.46 -8.63
N VAL A 260 8.26 11.32 -9.32
CA VAL A 260 7.19 11.06 -10.27
C VAL A 260 5.97 10.73 -9.41
N GLU A 261 5.38 11.78 -8.86
CA GLU A 261 4.15 11.75 -8.06
C GLU A 261 2.95 11.32 -8.93
N PHE A 262 3.12 11.30 -10.26
CA PHE A 262 2.07 10.99 -11.23
C PHE A 262 1.96 9.49 -11.54
N GLU A 263 0.80 8.92 -11.25
CA GLU A 263 0.43 7.57 -11.67
C GLU A 263 0.13 7.53 -13.18
N ALA A 264 0.78 6.60 -13.88
CA ALA A 264 0.71 6.44 -15.32
C ALA A 264 -0.29 5.37 -15.74
N SER A 265 -0.77 5.39 -16.99
CA SER A 265 -1.46 4.24 -17.58
C SER A 265 -0.61 2.96 -17.52
N GLU A 266 0.71 3.10 -17.67
CA GLU A 266 1.71 2.03 -17.52
C GLU A 266 2.09 1.72 -16.06
N GLY A 267 1.65 2.51 -15.08
CA GLY A 267 2.14 2.46 -13.70
C GLY A 267 3.43 3.25 -13.45
N ARG A 268 3.71 3.53 -12.18
CA ARG A 268 4.83 4.39 -11.73
C ARG A 268 6.19 3.72 -11.99
N VAL A 269 6.30 2.42 -11.75
CA VAL A 269 7.54 1.66 -11.93
C VAL A 269 8.00 1.65 -13.38
N LEU A 270 7.11 1.29 -14.31
CA LEU A 270 7.45 1.24 -15.74
C LEU A 270 7.73 2.63 -16.31
N THR A 271 7.02 3.66 -15.83
CA THR A 271 7.29 5.06 -16.19
C THR A 271 8.68 5.50 -15.75
N ARG A 272 9.09 5.18 -14.51
CA ARG A 272 10.44 5.49 -14.03
C ARG A 272 11.50 4.80 -14.87
N LEU A 273 11.29 3.53 -15.23
CA LEU A 273 12.20 2.81 -16.11
C LEU A 273 12.27 3.43 -17.52
N HIS A 274 11.13 3.87 -18.08
CA HIS A 274 11.07 4.57 -19.36
C HIS A 274 11.94 5.83 -19.36
N LEU A 275 11.70 6.72 -18.39
CA LEU A 275 12.46 7.97 -18.24
C LEU A 275 13.95 7.74 -17.96
N SER A 276 14.30 6.73 -17.15
CA SER A 276 15.69 6.35 -16.87
C SER A 276 16.42 5.92 -18.15
N ARG A 277 15.77 5.13 -19.01
CA ARG A 277 16.37 4.70 -20.27
C ARG A 277 16.54 5.86 -21.25
N GLU A 278 15.60 6.80 -21.33
CA GLU A 278 15.71 8.02 -22.16
C GLU A 278 16.92 8.87 -21.76
N ARG A 279 17.21 8.94 -20.47
CA ARG A 279 18.31 9.74 -19.90
C ARG A 279 19.64 8.98 -19.82
N LYS A 280 19.68 7.69 -20.16
CA LYS A 280 20.91 6.87 -20.07
C LYS A 280 21.96 7.37 -21.05
N ARG A 281 22.97 8.08 -20.52
CA ARG A 281 24.05 8.73 -21.28
C ARG A 281 24.65 7.86 -22.38
N SER A 282 24.99 6.61 -22.07
CA SER A 282 25.60 5.71 -23.06
C SER A 282 24.66 5.33 -24.21
N LEU A 283 23.34 5.23 -23.97
CA LEU A 283 22.36 5.00 -25.03
C LEU A 283 22.18 6.25 -25.89
N VAL A 284 22.05 7.41 -25.25
CA VAL A 284 21.91 8.72 -25.91
C VAL A 284 23.11 8.99 -26.83
N GLU A 285 24.33 8.85 -26.32
CA GLU A 285 25.56 9.06 -27.09
C GLU A 285 25.66 8.09 -28.27
N ARG A 286 25.31 6.81 -28.07
CA ARG A 286 25.29 5.80 -29.16
C ARG A 286 24.27 6.14 -30.24
N LYS A 287 23.07 6.58 -29.87
CA LYS A 287 22.02 6.99 -30.82
C LYS A 287 22.46 8.23 -31.61
N LYS A 288 22.94 9.28 -30.94
CA LYS A 288 23.46 10.49 -31.59
C LYS A 288 24.58 10.19 -32.58
N LYS A 289 25.59 9.42 -32.17
CA LYS A 289 26.69 8.99 -33.07
C LYS A 289 26.18 8.22 -34.28
N SER A 290 25.23 7.31 -34.09
CA SER A 290 24.66 6.52 -35.19
C SER A 290 23.88 7.39 -36.18
N VAL A 291 23.09 8.36 -35.72
CA VAL A 291 22.33 9.27 -36.60
C VAL A 291 23.26 10.23 -37.31
N LEU A 292 24.22 10.81 -36.59
CA LEU A 292 25.21 11.72 -37.16
C LEU A 292 26.05 11.04 -38.25
N LYS A 293 26.48 9.79 -38.03
CA LYS A 293 27.20 9.00 -39.04
C LYS A 293 26.38 8.77 -40.31
N ARG A 294 25.06 8.59 -40.17
CA ARG A 294 24.16 8.27 -41.30
C ARG A 294 23.71 9.51 -42.07
N THR A 295 23.46 10.61 -41.37
CA THR A 295 22.76 11.78 -41.94
C THR A 295 23.60 13.06 -41.94
N GLY A 296 24.72 13.08 -41.23
CA GLY A 296 25.57 14.25 -41.08
C GLY A 296 25.03 15.32 -40.12
N GLN A 297 23.79 15.19 -39.62
CA GLN A 297 23.13 16.22 -38.80
C GLN A 297 22.34 15.60 -37.65
N LEU A 298 22.01 16.42 -36.64
CA LEU A 298 21.16 16.04 -35.51
C LEU A 298 19.89 16.90 -35.52
N VAL A 299 18.88 16.43 -36.23
CA VAL A 299 17.59 17.12 -36.36
C VAL A 299 16.49 16.36 -35.64
N CYS A 300 15.47 17.08 -35.17
CA CYS A 300 14.29 16.48 -34.59
C CYS A 300 13.53 15.63 -35.63
N GLU A 301 13.29 14.36 -35.34
CA GLU A 301 12.62 13.40 -36.23
C GLU A 301 11.11 13.73 -36.47
N ILE A 302 10.55 14.61 -35.62
CA ILE A 302 9.15 15.05 -35.65
C ILE A 302 9.01 16.35 -36.46
N CYS A 303 9.60 17.45 -35.98
CA CYS A 303 9.37 18.78 -36.54
C CYS A 303 10.50 19.28 -37.46
N GLY A 304 11.65 18.59 -37.49
CA GLY A 304 12.83 18.96 -38.27
C GLY A 304 13.72 20.04 -37.64
N PHE A 305 13.45 20.45 -36.38
CA PHE A 305 14.24 21.48 -35.71
C PHE A 305 15.70 21.03 -35.50
N ASP A 306 16.63 21.94 -35.76
CA ASP A 306 18.07 21.77 -35.61
C ASP A 306 18.61 22.82 -34.64
N PHE A 307 19.17 22.37 -33.51
CA PHE A 307 19.72 23.26 -32.48
C PHE A 307 21.00 23.95 -32.93
N GLU A 308 21.89 23.27 -33.65
CA GLU A 308 23.15 23.85 -34.12
C GLU A 308 22.89 24.91 -35.18
N LYS A 309 21.96 24.66 -36.10
CA LYS A 309 21.55 25.65 -37.10
C LYS A 309 20.89 26.88 -36.49
N THR A 310 20.12 26.71 -35.41
CA THR A 310 19.34 27.81 -34.80
C THR A 310 20.15 28.60 -33.77
N TYR A 311 20.96 27.93 -32.96
CA TYR A 311 21.67 28.51 -31.81
C TYR A 311 23.20 28.50 -31.95
N GLY A 312 23.74 28.06 -33.09
CA GLY A 312 25.18 27.99 -33.35
C GLY A 312 25.88 26.96 -32.46
N GLU A 313 27.11 27.27 -32.05
CA GLU A 313 27.96 26.35 -31.26
C GLU A 313 27.29 25.89 -29.95
N ARG A 314 26.41 26.72 -29.35
CA ARG A 314 25.66 26.33 -28.13
C ARG A 314 24.69 25.19 -28.36
N GLY A 315 24.17 25.04 -29.58
CA GLY A 315 23.23 23.98 -29.95
C GLY A 315 23.91 22.70 -30.44
N LYS A 316 25.23 22.71 -30.62
CA LYS A 316 25.98 21.61 -31.19
C LYS A 316 25.87 20.34 -30.34
N GLY A 317 25.44 19.25 -30.97
CA GLY A 317 25.21 17.98 -30.26
C GLY A 317 23.99 17.96 -29.34
N PHE A 318 23.27 19.08 -29.20
CA PHE A 318 22.11 19.19 -28.33
C PHE A 318 20.86 18.67 -29.03
N ILE A 319 20.31 17.59 -28.48
CA ILE A 319 19.04 16.97 -28.87
C ILE A 319 18.69 15.93 -27.80
N GLU A 320 17.41 15.71 -27.57
CA GLU A 320 16.91 14.75 -26.57
C GLU A 320 16.59 13.41 -27.23
N CYS A 321 16.59 12.33 -26.45
CA CYS A 321 16.16 11.01 -26.88
C CYS A 321 14.83 10.67 -26.23
N HIS A 322 13.90 10.19 -27.04
CA HIS A 322 12.59 9.70 -26.59
C HIS A 322 12.43 8.23 -26.97
N HIS A 323 11.87 7.40 -26.09
CA HIS A 323 11.52 6.02 -26.43
C HIS A 323 10.22 5.97 -27.21
N THR A 324 10.25 5.42 -28.43
CA THR A 324 9.10 5.41 -29.34
C THR A 324 7.98 4.47 -28.93
N TYR A 325 8.24 3.57 -27.99
CA TYR A 325 7.25 2.66 -27.42
C TYR A 325 7.23 2.75 -25.90
N PRO A 326 6.03 2.66 -25.29
CA PRO A 326 5.84 2.29 -23.89
C PRO A 326 6.84 1.23 -23.47
N VAL A 327 7.46 1.40 -22.30
CA VAL A 327 8.38 0.36 -21.85
C VAL A 327 7.59 -0.92 -21.75
N SER A 328 6.36 -0.90 -21.20
CA SER A 328 5.40 -2.01 -21.08
C SER A 328 5.15 -2.85 -22.34
N SER A 329 5.46 -2.35 -23.54
CA SER A 329 5.36 -3.08 -24.81
C SER A 329 6.65 -3.80 -25.26
N LEU A 330 7.81 -3.48 -24.68
CA LEU A 330 9.12 -4.09 -25.05
C LEU A 330 9.30 -5.50 -24.44
N SER A 331 9.65 -6.53 -25.21
CA SER A 331 9.88 -7.87 -24.66
C SER A 331 11.02 -7.88 -23.61
N GLY A 332 10.77 -8.52 -22.44
CA GLY A 332 11.49 -8.40 -21.15
C GLY A 332 12.99 -8.73 -21.11
N LYS A 333 13.64 -8.99 -22.25
CA LYS A 333 15.09 -9.18 -22.35
C LYS A 333 15.75 -8.38 -23.48
N SER A 334 14.98 -7.56 -24.20
CA SER A 334 15.54 -6.77 -25.28
C SER A 334 16.36 -5.62 -24.70
N LYS A 335 17.69 -5.65 -24.93
CA LYS A 335 18.51 -4.44 -24.86
C LYS A 335 17.80 -3.39 -25.72
N THR A 336 17.50 -2.21 -25.16
CA THR A 336 16.96 -1.08 -25.94
C THR A 336 17.74 -0.95 -27.23
N LYS A 337 17.08 -1.16 -28.37
CA LYS A 337 17.71 -1.01 -29.68
C LYS A 337 17.73 0.48 -30.00
N LEU A 338 18.71 0.90 -30.80
CA LEU A 338 18.75 2.30 -31.26
C LEU A 338 17.56 2.65 -32.15
N SER A 339 16.85 1.65 -32.71
CA SER A 339 15.59 1.83 -33.44
C SER A 339 14.42 2.22 -32.54
N ASP A 340 14.50 1.92 -31.25
CA ASP A 340 13.42 2.16 -30.28
C ASP A 340 13.52 3.58 -29.68
N LEU A 341 14.49 4.36 -30.16
CA LEU A 341 14.76 5.73 -29.75
C LEU A 341 14.53 6.67 -30.93
N ALA A 342 13.89 7.79 -30.68
CA ALA A 342 13.78 8.92 -31.60
C ALA A 342 14.54 10.13 -31.03
N LEU A 343 15.25 10.85 -31.90
CA LEU A 343 15.82 12.14 -31.57
C LEU A 343 14.75 13.22 -31.69
N VAL A 344 14.49 13.92 -30.59
CA VAL A 344 13.42 14.93 -30.49
C VAL A 344 13.97 16.22 -29.89
N CYS A 345 13.42 17.37 -30.30
CA CYS A 345 13.72 18.63 -29.64
C CYS A 345 12.95 18.75 -28.32
N SER A 346 13.44 19.61 -27.41
CA SER A 346 12.85 19.81 -26.07
C SER A 346 11.35 20.14 -26.11
N ASN A 347 10.91 20.91 -27.11
CA ASN A 347 9.49 21.23 -27.26
C ASN A 347 8.67 20.00 -27.67
N CYS A 348 9.11 19.25 -28.68
CA CYS A 348 8.39 18.04 -29.11
C CYS A 348 8.41 16.96 -28.03
N HIS A 349 9.54 16.80 -27.34
CA HIS A 349 9.64 15.86 -26.24
C HIS A 349 8.67 16.23 -25.12
N ARG A 350 8.60 17.52 -24.76
CA ARG A 350 7.63 18.00 -23.79
C ARG A 350 6.20 17.73 -24.24
N MET A 351 5.86 18.05 -25.50
CA MET A 351 4.50 17.87 -26.05
C MET A 351 4.04 16.42 -26.05
N ILE A 352 4.92 15.45 -26.31
CA ILE A 352 4.61 14.02 -26.18
C ILE A 352 4.12 13.69 -24.77
N HIS A 353 4.78 14.27 -23.76
CA HIS A 353 4.54 13.98 -22.35
C HIS A 353 3.55 14.94 -21.66
N VAL A 354 2.94 15.89 -22.39
CA VAL A 354 2.03 16.91 -21.81
C VAL A 354 0.79 16.27 -21.18
N GLN A 355 0.13 15.37 -21.91
CA GLN A 355 -1.12 14.74 -21.47
C GLN A 355 -1.10 13.26 -21.85
N ARG A 356 -1.76 12.45 -21.02
CA ARG A 356 -1.94 11.02 -21.26
C ARG A 356 -3.28 10.73 -21.98
N PRO A 357 -3.37 9.71 -22.84
CA PRO A 357 -2.27 8.86 -23.32
C PRO A 357 -1.23 9.69 -24.10
N TRP A 358 0.05 9.39 -23.90
CA TRP A 358 1.13 10.10 -24.57
C TRP A 358 1.02 9.90 -26.08
N TRP A 359 1.36 10.94 -26.83
CA TRP A 359 1.44 10.82 -28.27
C TRP A 359 2.69 10.05 -28.69
N SER A 360 2.49 9.10 -29.58
CA SER A 360 3.57 8.55 -30.38
C SER A 360 4.23 9.64 -31.23
N VAL A 361 5.48 9.38 -31.63
CA VAL A 361 6.22 10.21 -32.60
C VAL A 361 5.41 10.42 -33.88
N GLY A 362 4.66 9.41 -34.32
CA GLY A 362 3.80 9.47 -35.51
C GLY A 362 2.60 10.40 -35.33
N GLU A 363 1.90 10.30 -34.20
CA GLU A 363 0.73 11.14 -33.89
C GLU A 363 1.11 12.62 -33.82
N LEU A 364 2.15 12.97 -33.06
CA LEU A 364 2.57 14.37 -32.96
C LEU A 364 3.05 14.91 -34.32
N LYS A 365 3.71 14.07 -35.13
CA LYS A 365 4.13 14.46 -36.48
C LYS A 365 2.93 14.75 -37.39
N ALA A 366 1.89 13.93 -37.33
CA ALA A 366 0.66 14.14 -38.10
C ALA A 366 -0.04 15.46 -37.71
N VAL A 367 -0.13 15.77 -36.41
CA VAL A 367 -0.71 17.03 -35.90
C VAL A 367 0.05 18.26 -36.39
N LEU A 368 1.39 18.22 -36.40
CA LEU A 368 2.20 19.34 -36.90
C LEU A 368 2.09 19.48 -38.43
N GLN A 369 1.92 18.39 -39.15
CA GLN A 369 1.74 18.41 -40.61
C GLN A 369 0.37 18.97 -41.00
N SER A 370 -0.71 18.59 -40.30
CA SER A 370 -2.04 19.14 -40.55
C SER A 370 -2.09 20.65 -40.27
N SER A 371 -1.48 21.10 -39.17
CA SER A 371 -1.43 22.52 -38.80
C SER A 371 -0.66 23.38 -39.81
N ARG A 372 0.41 22.84 -40.41
CA ARG A 372 1.19 23.50 -41.46
C ARG A 372 0.45 23.61 -42.80
N ASN A 373 -0.49 22.71 -43.07
CA ASN A 373 -1.31 22.74 -44.28
C ASN A 373 -2.51 23.69 -44.17
N VAL A 374 -2.96 24.03 -42.96
CA VAL A 374 -4.03 25.02 -42.72
C VAL A 374 -3.51 26.47 -42.78
N SER A 375 -2.19 26.65 -42.59
CA SER A 375 -1.52 27.96 -42.56
C SER A 375 -0.85 28.35 -43.88
N ARG A 376 -1.04 27.56 -44.94
CA ARG A 376 -0.65 27.83 -46.33
C ARG A 376 -1.92 28.00 -47.14
#